data_AF-A0A4W3GGW5-F1
#
_entry.id   AF-A0A4W3GGW5-F1
#
_cell.length_a   1.000
_cell.length_b   1.000
_cell.length_c   1.000
_cell.angle_alpha   90.00
_cell.angle_beta   90.00
_cell.angle_gamma   90.00
#
_symmetry.space_group_name_H-M   'P 1'
#
loop_
_entity.id
_entity.type
_entity.pdbx_description
1 polymer ?
#
loop_
_entity_poly.entity_id
_entity_poly.type
_entity_poly.pdbx_seq_one_letter_code
_entity_poly.pdbx_strand_id
1 'polypeptide(L)'
;MVQNILYRWATGKVYPQIHFVFHFKFRDLNVIKGETSLKTMVLESYPYLQDVLDKIWEKPEHLLFVFDGLDEFKGKIEFTDSDNTPAPGVSCPGPEGLCPLAEIVRSLVQQEVLKGCSVLITSRPTALESLDHIHTNLWAEILGFFAEGREDYIRRFFADEKIAAEVLRYVKENDILYTMCFNPSYCLILCCTLEPIFEHPERKQPPPKTITQLYSSYIYNILKNHPRESESPREVMLKAGEMAYEGVCDRTIVFNDDHLSHHQLQPSTFISGFMMEILEKDDGGRRVVYTFPHLTIQEFVAALAQYLTPVRRNLLELLHQIHTKNDGRFEIFLRFVVGLSWPHTARQLEEILGPLPHASVCEAISWLKVNVEAAIKQSGRLGGKRKLLNMMYYLFESQNSRLAQITLGAVETLDIRGFTLNPLDCAVLSHVLQLCDTIENLDLGNCNIGAEEIQRLVPALHKCQQLRFVLIDGYGQKFGEYQPV
;
A
#
# COMPACT_ATOMS: atom_id res chain seq x y z
N MET A 1 10.09 -1.34 11.13
CA MET A 1 11.43 -0.78 11.43
C MET A 1 11.63 -0.53 12.93
N VAL A 2 10.80 0.31 13.57
CA VAL A 2 10.92 0.66 15.00
C VAL A 2 11.06 -0.57 15.90
N GLN A 3 10.20 -1.57 15.73
CA GLN A 3 10.29 -2.83 16.49
C GLN A 3 11.67 -3.53 16.35
N ASN A 4 12.29 -3.50 15.17
CA ASN A 4 13.63 -4.08 14.97
C ASN A 4 14.71 -3.26 15.70
N ILE A 5 14.62 -1.94 15.67
CA ILE A 5 15.51 -1.05 16.43
C ILE A 5 15.41 -1.36 17.92
N LEU A 6 14.18 -1.41 18.46
CA LEU A 6 13.92 -1.71 19.86
C LEU A 6 14.45 -3.09 20.26
N TYR A 7 14.20 -4.12 19.45
CA TYR A 7 14.70 -5.47 19.69
C TYR A 7 16.24 -5.55 19.68
N ARG A 8 16.89 -4.92 18.70
CA ARG A 8 18.35 -4.92 18.60
C ARG A 8 19.00 -4.13 19.73
N TRP A 9 18.39 -3.03 20.16
CA TRP A 9 18.83 -2.27 21.32
C TRP A 9 18.68 -3.10 22.61
N ALA A 10 17.50 -3.68 22.84
CA ALA A 10 17.23 -4.51 24.02
C ALA A 10 18.14 -5.76 24.11
N THR A 11 18.64 -6.25 22.97
CA THR A 11 19.61 -7.36 22.90
C THR A 11 21.07 -6.90 22.87
N GLY A 12 21.34 -5.60 23.06
CA GLY A 12 22.69 -5.03 23.13
C GLY A 12 23.45 -4.96 21.81
N LYS A 13 22.77 -5.10 20.67
CA LYS A 13 23.39 -5.16 19.33
C LYS A 13 23.59 -3.79 18.67
N VAL A 14 22.86 -2.77 19.12
CA VAL A 14 22.94 -1.40 18.59
C VAL A 14 22.79 -0.40 19.73
N TYR A 15 23.34 0.80 19.52
CA TYR A 15 23.24 1.94 20.42
C TYR A 15 23.62 1.62 21.89
N PRO A 16 24.81 1.06 22.16
CA PRO A 16 25.24 0.71 23.52
C PRO A 16 25.31 1.93 24.47
N GLN A 17 25.41 3.14 23.92
CA GLN A 17 25.37 4.39 24.68
C GLN A 17 23.96 4.79 25.14
N ILE A 18 22.89 4.17 24.63
CA ILE A 18 21.52 4.46 25.06
C ILE A 18 21.14 3.45 26.14
N HIS A 19 20.88 3.93 27.35
CA HIS A 19 20.52 3.09 28.49
C HIS A 19 19.00 2.89 28.64
N PHE A 20 18.20 3.86 28.17
CA PHE A 20 16.73 3.79 28.24
C PHE A 20 16.11 4.23 26.92
N VAL A 21 15.09 3.48 26.48
CA VAL A 21 14.27 3.83 25.33
C VAL A 21 12.81 3.92 25.75
N PHE A 22 12.20 5.09 25.54
CA PHE A 22 10.77 5.33 25.76
C PHE A 22 10.07 5.34 24.40
N HIS A 23 9.18 4.39 24.17
CA HIS A 23 8.48 4.21 22.90
C HIS A 23 7.00 4.56 23.06
N PHE A 24 6.57 5.59 22.34
CA PHE A 24 5.20 6.07 22.32
C PHE A 24 4.66 6.00 20.89
N LYS A 25 3.44 5.46 20.74
CA LYS A 25 2.71 5.53 19.47
C LYS A 25 1.79 6.73 19.50
N PHE A 26 1.84 7.58 18.49
CA PHE A 26 0.98 8.77 18.44
C PHE A 26 -0.51 8.43 18.51
N ARG A 27 -0.92 7.32 17.89
CA ARG A 27 -2.30 6.83 18.02
C ARG A 27 -2.72 6.66 19.48
N ASP A 28 -1.88 6.04 20.31
CA ASP A 28 -2.19 5.78 21.72
C ASP A 28 -2.15 7.05 22.57
N LEU A 29 -1.40 8.07 22.13
CA LEU A 29 -1.30 9.36 22.82
C LEU A 29 -2.52 10.26 22.59
N ASN A 30 -3.37 9.97 21.59
CA ASN A 30 -4.59 10.72 21.31
C ASN A 30 -5.62 10.68 22.47
N VAL A 31 -5.45 9.79 23.45
CA VAL A 31 -6.28 9.72 24.68
C VAL A 31 -6.04 10.90 25.62
N ILE A 32 -4.88 11.55 25.53
CA ILE A 32 -4.52 12.63 26.44
C ILE A 32 -5.30 13.89 26.04
N LYS A 33 -6.29 14.25 26.86
CA LYS A 33 -7.10 15.46 26.68
C LYS A 33 -6.57 16.57 27.58
N GLY A 34 -6.13 17.67 26.98
CA GLY A 34 -5.63 18.84 27.69
C GLY A 34 -4.14 18.75 28.01
N GLU A 35 -3.75 19.25 29.18
CA GLU A 35 -2.36 19.33 29.61
C GLU A 35 -1.91 18.05 30.33
N THR A 36 -0.68 17.63 30.07
CA THR A 36 0.00 16.53 30.78
C THR A 36 1.47 16.89 30.99
N SER A 37 2.22 16.01 31.64
CA SER A 37 3.67 16.13 31.76
C SER A 37 4.39 14.95 31.12
N LEU A 38 5.66 15.13 30.73
CA LEU A 38 6.48 14.04 30.21
C LEU A 38 6.63 12.92 31.26
N LYS A 39 6.76 13.28 32.54
CA LYS A 39 6.81 12.34 33.66
C LYS A 39 5.54 11.50 33.73
N THR A 40 4.37 12.11 33.62
CA THR A 40 3.09 11.40 33.58
C THR A 40 3.02 10.44 32.40
N MET A 41 3.37 10.89 31.18
CA MET A 41 3.37 10.06 29.98
C MET A 41 4.27 8.82 30.12
N VAL A 42 5.48 9.00 30.66
CA VAL A 42 6.42 7.90 30.89
C VAL A 42 5.85 6.94 31.93
N LEU A 43 5.34 7.42 33.06
CA LEU A 43 4.85 6.56 34.14
C LEU A 43 3.58 5.80 33.81
N GLU A 44 2.70 6.36 32.96
CA GLU A 44 1.54 5.63 32.44
C GLU A 44 1.93 4.45 31.53
N SER A 45 3.08 4.54 30.86
CA SER A 45 3.59 3.49 29.97
C SER A 45 4.58 2.55 30.67
N TYR A 46 5.29 3.06 31.67
CA TYR A 46 6.40 2.42 32.37
C TYR A 46 6.30 2.65 33.90
N PRO A 47 5.22 2.18 34.55
CA PRO A 47 4.92 2.51 35.95
C PRO A 47 5.99 2.02 36.93
N TYR A 48 6.72 0.96 36.57
CA TYR A 48 7.81 0.40 37.35
C TYR A 48 9.05 1.31 37.44
N LEU A 49 9.10 2.41 36.70
CA LEU A 49 10.18 3.39 36.79
C LEU A 49 9.93 4.47 37.85
N GLN A 50 8.76 4.52 38.50
CA GLN A 50 8.33 5.57 39.44
C GLN A 50 9.42 6.04 40.40
N ASP A 51 10.14 5.12 41.04
CA ASP A 51 11.10 5.42 42.10
C ASP A 51 12.51 5.78 41.59
N VAL A 52 12.79 5.50 40.31
CA VAL A 52 14.12 5.67 39.72
C VAL A 52 14.15 6.71 38.62
N LEU A 53 12.98 7.14 38.15
CA LEU A 53 12.84 8.01 36.99
C LEU A 53 13.65 9.30 37.19
N ASP A 54 13.58 9.90 38.39
CA ASP A 54 14.30 11.15 38.75
C ASP A 54 15.80 11.05 38.44
N LYS A 55 16.40 9.88 38.68
CA LYS A 55 17.81 9.58 38.40
C LYS A 55 18.08 9.28 36.93
N ILE A 56 17.09 8.78 36.20
CA ILE A 56 17.21 8.51 34.76
C ILE A 56 17.32 9.83 33.99
N TRP A 57 16.56 10.86 34.37
CA TRP A 57 16.63 12.16 33.72
C TRP A 57 17.92 12.94 33.99
N GLU A 58 18.70 12.59 35.03
CA GLU A 58 20.01 13.20 35.31
C GLU A 58 21.04 12.95 34.19
N LYS A 59 20.82 11.93 33.33
CA LYS A 59 21.71 11.59 32.21
C LYS A 59 20.96 11.55 30.88
N PRO A 60 20.47 12.70 30.39
CA PRO A 60 19.65 12.78 29.19
C PRO A 60 20.34 12.23 27.94
N GLU A 61 21.68 12.32 27.85
CA GLU A 61 22.49 11.81 26.74
C GLU A 61 22.39 10.29 26.51
N HIS A 62 21.87 9.56 27.49
CA HIS A 62 21.64 8.11 27.41
C HIS A 62 20.18 7.74 27.16
N LEU A 63 19.32 8.71 26.85
CA LEU A 63 17.88 8.51 26.65
C LEU A 63 17.51 8.62 25.16
N LEU A 64 16.64 7.73 24.70
CA LEU A 64 16.00 7.80 23.39
C LEU A 64 14.49 7.81 23.53
N PHE A 65 13.84 8.85 22.99
CA PHE A 65 12.40 8.94 22.86
C PHE A 65 12.01 8.58 21.42
N VAL A 66 11.21 7.52 21.25
CA VAL A 66 10.67 7.10 19.96
C VAL A 66 9.20 7.46 19.90
N PHE A 67 8.82 8.34 18.99
CA PHE A 67 7.44 8.69 18.68
C PHE A 67 7.06 8.09 17.33
N ASP A 68 6.31 6.99 17.35
CA ASP A 68 5.95 6.19 16.19
C ASP A 68 4.60 6.64 15.60
N GLY A 69 4.59 7.00 14.32
CA GLY A 69 3.38 7.26 13.52
C GLY A 69 2.80 8.67 13.66
N LEU A 70 3.57 9.74 13.42
CA LEU A 70 3.07 11.13 13.52
C LEU A 70 1.82 11.39 12.67
N ASP A 71 1.68 10.71 11.53
CA ASP A 71 0.49 10.78 10.68
C ASP A 71 -0.79 10.23 11.35
N GLU A 72 -0.67 9.49 12.46
CA GLU A 72 -1.79 8.99 13.27
C GLU A 72 -2.16 9.96 14.42
N PHE A 73 -1.46 11.08 14.59
CA PHE A 73 -1.77 12.07 15.62
C PHE A 73 -2.96 12.96 15.19
N LYS A 74 -3.97 13.09 16.06
CA LYS A 74 -5.17 13.90 15.78
C LYS A 74 -4.93 15.40 15.98
N GLY A 75 -3.94 15.77 16.79
CA GLY A 75 -3.51 17.15 16.98
C GLY A 75 -2.53 17.60 15.90
N LYS A 76 -2.15 18.89 15.95
CA LYS A 76 -1.05 19.43 15.15
C LYS A 76 0.13 19.70 16.08
N ILE A 77 1.34 19.41 15.62
CA ILE A 77 2.58 19.80 16.29
C ILE A 77 3.26 20.81 15.39
N GLU A 78 3.46 22.02 15.89
CA GLU A 78 4.16 23.08 15.17
C GLU A 78 5.58 23.14 15.71
N PHE A 79 6.57 22.71 14.91
CA PHE A 79 7.98 22.72 15.33
C PHE A 79 8.67 24.08 15.12
N THR A 80 7.95 25.07 14.60
CA THR A 80 8.46 26.42 14.31
C THR A 80 7.89 27.46 15.26
N ASP A 81 8.74 28.38 15.72
CA ASP A 81 8.28 29.68 16.19
C ASP A 81 7.98 30.53 14.96
N SER A 82 6.71 30.72 14.60
CA SER A 82 6.41 31.62 13.49
C SER A 82 6.62 33.07 13.95
N ASP A 83 7.42 33.85 13.21
CA ASP A 83 7.63 35.30 13.44
C ASP A 83 6.31 36.13 13.41
N ASN A 84 5.18 35.50 13.05
CA ASN A 84 3.87 36.14 12.90
C ASN A 84 2.77 35.58 13.83
N THR A 85 3.08 34.68 14.77
CA THR A 85 2.14 34.31 15.83
C THR A 85 2.25 35.30 17.00
N PRO A 86 1.17 35.98 17.43
CA PRO A 86 1.24 37.01 18.48
C PRO A 86 1.57 36.49 19.89
N ALA A 87 1.81 35.19 20.05
CA ALA A 87 2.19 34.56 21.30
C ALA A 87 3.40 33.64 21.05
N PRO A 88 4.52 33.81 21.77
CA PRO A 88 5.58 32.81 21.75
C PRO A 88 5.01 31.48 22.26
N GLY A 89 5.31 30.37 21.57
CA GLY A 89 4.91 29.04 22.03
C GLY A 89 5.38 28.84 23.47
N VAL A 90 4.46 28.48 24.37
CA VAL A 90 4.81 28.26 25.78
C VAL A 90 5.66 27.00 25.84
N SER A 91 6.98 27.15 25.96
CA SER A 91 7.92 26.05 26.18
C SER A 91 7.53 25.23 27.40
N CYS A 92 7.65 23.90 27.30
CA CYS A 92 7.35 22.99 28.40
C CYS A 92 8.21 23.34 29.63
N PRO A 93 7.64 23.56 30.83
CA PRO A 93 8.41 24.04 31.98
C PRO A 93 9.34 23.00 32.63
N GLY A 94 9.53 21.84 31.98
CA GLY A 94 10.36 20.73 32.44
C GLY A 94 9.63 19.38 32.35
N PRO A 95 10.29 18.27 32.71
CA PRO A 95 9.69 16.93 32.64
C PRO A 95 8.39 16.76 33.46
N GLU A 96 8.25 17.48 34.56
CA GLU A 96 7.08 17.51 35.44
C GLU A 96 6.07 18.60 35.05
N GLY A 97 6.43 19.49 34.13
CA GLY A 97 5.63 20.62 33.71
C GLY A 97 4.37 20.20 32.97
N LEU A 98 3.22 20.73 33.40
CA LEU A 98 1.96 20.54 32.67
C LEU A 98 1.93 21.43 31.43
N CYS A 99 1.73 20.84 30.26
CA CYS A 99 1.53 21.53 29.00
C CYS A 99 0.84 20.59 27.99
N PRO A 100 0.36 21.11 26.84
CA PRO A 100 -0.19 20.27 25.79
C PRO A 100 0.83 19.24 25.29
N LEU A 101 0.37 18.05 24.92
CA LEU A 101 1.22 16.98 24.39
C LEU A 101 2.13 17.42 23.23
N ALA A 102 1.58 18.25 22.33
CA ALA A 102 2.35 18.80 21.21
C ALA A 102 3.58 19.59 21.68
N GLU A 103 3.44 20.36 22.77
CA GLU A 103 4.54 21.13 23.37
C GLU A 103 5.60 20.24 24.01
N ILE A 104 5.22 19.11 24.59
CA ILE A 104 6.18 18.13 25.15
C ILE A 104 7.06 17.57 24.03
N VAL A 105 6.44 17.09 22.95
CA VAL A 105 7.16 16.52 21.80
C VAL A 105 8.05 17.59 21.15
N ARG A 106 7.51 18.81 20.94
CA ARG A 106 8.28 19.95 20.41
C ARG A 106 9.49 20.27 21.29
N SER A 107 9.29 20.39 22.60
CA SER A 107 10.34 20.76 23.56
C SER A 107 11.46 19.71 23.64
N LEU A 108 11.14 18.42 23.47
CA LEU A 108 12.14 17.34 23.37
C LEU A 108 12.94 17.43 22.06
N VAL A 109 12.25 17.64 20.94
CA VAL A 109 12.90 17.78 19.62
C VAL A 109 13.83 18.99 19.61
N GLN A 110 13.38 20.13 20.13
CA GLN A 110 14.14 21.37 20.19
C GLN A 110 15.18 21.40 21.33
N GLN A 111 15.28 20.32 22.12
CA GLN A 111 16.24 20.18 23.21
C GLN A 111 16.07 21.22 24.33
N GLU A 112 14.86 21.74 24.50
CA GLU A 112 14.45 22.65 25.59
C GLU A 112 14.26 21.86 26.90
N VAL A 113 13.75 20.63 26.79
CA VAL A 113 13.59 19.67 27.89
C VAL A 113 14.51 18.48 27.67
N LEU A 114 15.18 18.01 28.74
CA LEU A 114 16.13 16.89 28.70
C LEU A 114 17.21 17.05 27.63
N LYS A 115 17.86 18.22 27.62
CA LYS A 115 18.92 18.57 26.67
C LYS A 115 20.01 17.49 26.63
N GLY A 116 20.24 16.92 25.45
CA GLY A 116 21.16 15.81 25.20
C GLY A 116 20.46 14.51 24.79
N CYS A 117 19.15 14.38 25.04
CA CYS A 117 18.40 13.19 24.64
C CYS A 117 18.26 13.05 23.13
N SER A 118 18.12 11.80 22.68
CA SER A 118 17.82 11.49 21.28
C SER A 118 16.32 11.38 21.07
N VAL A 119 15.83 11.86 19.93
CA VAL A 119 14.42 11.72 19.53
C VAL A 119 14.34 11.10 18.13
N LEU A 120 13.52 10.06 17.98
CA LEU A 120 13.20 9.42 16.71
C LEU A 120 11.70 9.56 16.44
N ILE A 121 11.34 10.25 15.37
CA ILE A 121 9.96 10.38 14.90
C ILE A 121 9.81 9.57 13.61
N THR A 122 8.77 8.75 13.50
CA THR A 122 8.36 8.13 12.24
C THR A 122 7.08 8.77 11.74
N SER A 123 6.94 8.88 10.41
CA SER A 123 5.75 9.45 9.80
C SER A 123 5.60 8.99 8.35
N ARG A 124 4.37 8.95 7.85
CA ARG A 124 4.10 8.91 6.41
C ARG A 124 4.35 10.28 5.76
N PRO A 125 4.67 10.32 4.45
CA PRO A 125 4.82 11.56 3.71
C PRO A 125 3.63 12.53 3.81
N THR A 126 2.42 12.03 4.09
CA THR A 126 1.20 12.82 4.22
C THR A 126 1.20 13.80 5.39
N ALA A 127 2.08 13.61 6.38
CA ALA A 127 2.23 14.53 7.51
C ALA A 127 3.55 15.31 7.46
N LEU A 128 4.20 15.39 6.27
CA LEU A 128 5.44 16.14 6.08
C LEU A 128 5.28 17.65 6.34
N GLU A 129 4.12 18.23 6.04
CA GLU A 129 3.87 19.66 6.31
C GLU A 129 4.04 19.99 7.81
N SER A 130 3.66 19.07 8.70
CA SER A 130 3.86 19.23 10.15
C SER A 130 5.33 19.16 10.55
N LEU A 131 6.20 18.65 9.67
CA LEU A 131 7.64 18.52 9.89
C LEU A 131 8.44 19.56 9.10
N ASP A 132 7.79 20.47 8.38
CA ASP A 132 8.49 21.52 7.66
C ASP A 132 9.33 22.36 8.64
N HIS A 133 10.59 22.58 8.27
CA HIS A 133 11.56 23.37 9.05
C HIS A 133 11.93 22.82 10.44
N ILE A 134 11.64 21.55 10.75
CA ILE A 134 12.17 20.92 11.95
C ILE A 134 13.72 20.91 11.92
N HIS A 135 14.36 21.40 12.96
CA HIS A 135 15.81 21.29 13.11
C HIS A 135 16.17 19.86 13.54
N THR A 136 16.36 18.96 12.57
CA THR A 136 16.79 17.58 12.82
C THR A 136 18.23 17.36 12.39
N ASN A 137 18.90 16.43 13.07
CA ASN A 137 20.25 16.01 12.69
C ASN A 137 20.26 15.05 11.49
N LEU A 138 19.15 14.36 11.23
CA LEU A 138 19.04 13.33 10.20
C LEU A 138 17.60 13.24 9.66
N TRP A 139 17.50 13.20 8.34
CA TRP A 139 16.32 12.78 7.61
C TRP A 139 16.62 11.48 6.89
N ALA A 140 15.73 10.50 7.01
CA ALA A 140 15.85 9.22 6.34
C ALA A 140 14.52 8.82 5.72
N GLU A 141 14.53 8.56 4.42
CA GLU A 141 13.38 8.02 3.71
C GLU A 141 13.48 6.49 3.64
N ILE A 142 12.39 5.81 4.00
CA ILE A 142 12.31 4.35 3.89
C ILE A 142 11.72 4.01 2.53
N LEU A 143 12.60 3.65 1.60
CA LEU A 143 12.20 3.30 0.24
C LEU A 143 11.50 1.93 0.20
N GLY A 144 12.16 0.87 0.71
CA GLY A 144 11.66 -0.50 0.64
C GLY A 144 12.79 -1.49 0.37
N PHE A 145 12.48 -2.62 -0.27
CA PHE A 145 13.45 -3.61 -0.68
C PHE A 145 14.07 -3.29 -2.04
N PHE A 146 15.38 -3.05 -2.03
CA PHE A 146 16.22 -3.21 -3.23
C PHE A 146 16.26 -4.68 -3.68
N ALA A 147 16.77 -4.93 -4.88
CA ALA A 147 16.75 -6.26 -5.50
C ALA A 147 17.27 -7.35 -4.56
N GLU A 148 18.43 -7.15 -3.94
CA GLU A 148 19.06 -8.09 -3.01
C GLU A 148 18.19 -8.33 -1.77
N GLY A 149 17.54 -7.29 -1.26
CA GLY A 149 16.62 -7.39 -0.12
C GLY A 149 15.39 -8.24 -0.42
N ARG A 150 14.85 -8.14 -1.65
CA ARG A 150 13.73 -8.99 -2.10
C ARG A 150 14.15 -10.45 -2.13
N GLU A 151 15.33 -10.75 -2.66
CA GLU A 151 15.85 -12.12 -2.74
C GLU A 151 16.13 -12.70 -1.36
N ASP A 152 16.79 -11.93 -0.49
CA ASP A 152 17.10 -12.37 0.89
C ASP A 152 15.81 -12.62 1.68
N TYR A 153 14.80 -11.77 1.53
CA TYR A 153 13.50 -11.97 2.16
C TYR A 153 12.84 -13.27 1.70
N ILE A 154 12.70 -13.48 0.38
CA ILE A 154 12.10 -14.70 -0.19
C ILE A 154 12.87 -15.94 0.30
N ARG A 155 14.20 -15.92 0.25
CA ARG A 155 15.02 -17.07 0.70
C ARG A 155 14.85 -17.40 2.17
N ARG A 156 14.64 -16.39 3.03
CA ARG A 156 14.43 -16.59 4.47
C ARG A 156 13.00 -16.95 4.83
N PHE A 157 12.04 -16.62 3.99
CA PHE A 157 10.63 -16.94 4.22
C PHE A 157 10.40 -18.44 4.13
N PHE A 158 10.91 -19.08 3.08
CA PHE A 158 10.75 -20.52 2.85
C PHE A 158 11.81 -21.31 3.61
N ALA A 159 11.38 -22.29 4.41
CA ALA A 159 12.30 -23.12 5.18
C ALA A 159 13.12 -24.09 4.30
N ASP A 160 12.54 -24.57 3.19
CA ASP A 160 13.23 -25.42 2.22
C ASP A 160 13.90 -24.57 1.12
N GLU A 161 15.23 -24.67 1.02
CA GLU A 161 16.03 -23.92 0.05
C GLU A 161 15.66 -24.21 -1.42
N LYS A 162 15.17 -25.42 -1.73
CA LYS A 162 14.75 -25.77 -3.11
C LYS A 162 13.45 -25.07 -3.46
N ILE A 163 12.49 -25.07 -2.54
CA ILE A 163 11.22 -24.33 -2.71
C ILE A 163 11.51 -22.84 -2.82
N ALA A 164 12.38 -22.31 -1.95
CA ALA A 164 12.81 -20.92 -2.00
C ALA A 164 13.42 -20.54 -3.36
N ALA A 165 14.29 -21.38 -3.92
CA ALA A 165 14.91 -21.16 -5.22
C ALA A 165 13.89 -21.21 -6.37
N GLU A 166 12.92 -22.12 -6.30
CA GLU A 166 11.88 -22.24 -7.33
C GLU A 166 10.91 -21.04 -7.31
N VAL A 167 10.49 -20.62 -6.12
CA VAL A 167 9.68 -19.41 -5.93
C VAL A 167 10.45 -18.19 -6.43
N LEU A 168 11.72 -18.04 -6.06
CA LEU A 168 12.53 -16.92 -6.50
C LEU A 168 12.66 -16.88 -8.04
N ARG A 169 12.86 -18.03 -8.68
CA ARG A 169 12.90 -18.15 -10.14
C ARG A 169 11.56 -17.71 -10.75
N TYR A 170 10.45 -18.23 -10.23
CA TYR A 170 9.11 -17.88 -10.71
C TYR A 170 8.83 -16.38 -10.60
N VAL A 171 9.12 -15.78 -9.43
CA VAL A 171 8.86 -14.37 -9.19
C VAL A 171 9.72 -13.51 -10.11
N LYS A 172 11.02 -13.83 -10.30
CA LYS A 172 11.90 -13.11 -11.22
C LYS A 172 11.46 -13.18 -12.68
N GLU A 173 10.85 -14.28 -13.11
CA GLU A 173 10.26 -14.41 -14.45
C GLU A 173 9.00 -13.55 -14.62
N ASN A 174 8.39 -13.09 -13.52
CA ASN A 174 7.26 -12.17 -13.51
C ASN A 174 7.70 -10.77 -13.06
N ASP A 175 8.14 -9.95 -14.02
CA ASP A 175 8.63 -8.58 -13.76
C ASP A 175 7.64 -7.73 -12.95
N ILE A 176 6.34 -7.91 -13.14
CA ILE A 176 5.29 -7.13 -12.47
C ILE A 176 5.26 -7.47 -10.98
N LEU A 177 5.12 -8.74 -10.63
CA LEU A 177 5.07 -9.18 -9.24
C LEU A 177 6.42 -8.97 -8.54
N TYR A 178 7.54 -9.18 -9.23
CA TYR A 178 8.89 -8.93 -8.68
C TYR A 178 9.14 -7.45 -8.39
N THR A 179 8.68 -6.55 -9.27
CA THR A 179 8.84 -5.10 -9.05
C THR A 179 8.04 -4.62 -7.85
N MET A 180 6.82 -5.14 -7.68
CA MET A 180 5.97 -4.81 -6.53
C MET A 180 6.55 -5.27 -5.19
N CYS A 181 7.38 -6.32 -5.18
CA CYS A 181 8.10 -6.78 -3.98
C CYS A 181 9.11 -5.77 -3.43
N PHE A 182 9.33 -4.64 -4.11
CA PHE A 182 9.95 -3.47 -3.49
C PHE A 182 9.22 -3.06 -2.20
N ASN A 183 7.89 -3.17 -2.15
CA ASN A 183 7.13 -2.98 -0.93
C ASN A 183 7.17 -4.28 -0.09
N PRO A 184 7.70 -4.25 1.15
CA PRO A 184 7.81 -5.44 2.00
C PRO A 184 6.49 -6.15 2.29
N SER A 185 5.38 -5.41 2.43
CA SER A 185 4.05 -5.98 2.67
C SER A 185 3.54 -6.76 1.45
N TYR A 186 3.82 -6.27 0.24
CA TYR A 186 3.54 -7.03 -0.99
C TYR A 186 4.40 -8.30 -1.08
N CYS A 187 5.68 -8.22 -0.71
CA CYS A 187 6.57 -9.37 -0.71
C CYS A 187 6.07 -10.46 0.26
N LEU A 188 5.59 -10.07 1.44
CA LEU A 188 4.93 -11.00 2.38
C LEU A 188 3.68 -11.65 1.77
N ILE A 189 2.75 -10.86 1.22
CA ILE A 189 1.51 -11.37 0.59
C ILE A 189 1.84 -12.36 -0.53
N LEU A 190 2.85 -12.05 -1.35
CA LEU A 190 3.34 -12.92 -2.40
C LEU A 190 3.85 -14.24 -1.84
N CYS A 191 4.73 -14.21 -0.83
CA CYS A 191 5.27 -15.41 -0.22
C CYS A 191 4.18 -16.28 0.42
N CYS A 192 3.27 -15.69 1.23
CA CYS A 192 2.12 -16.38 1.81
C CYS A 192 1.20 -17.00 0.75
N THR A 193 1.11 -16.40 -0.43
CA THR A 193 0.29 -16.94 -1.53
C THR A 193 0.97 -18.09 -2.24
N LEU A 194 2.28 -17.97 -2.50
CA LEU A 194 3.05 -18.96 -3.24
C LEU A 194 3.40 -20.19 -2.42
N GLU A 195 3.56 -20.06 -1.09
CA GLU A 195 3.88 -21.17 -0.18
C GLU A 195 3.02 -22.41 -0.40
N PRO A 196 1.69 -22.37 -0.25
CA PRO A 196 0.87 -23.56 -0.46
C PRO A 196 0.82 -24.05 -1.91
N ILE A 197 1.27 -23.27 -2.89
CA ILE A 197 1.32 -23.66 -4.31
C ILE A 197 2.59 -24.48 -4.58
N PHE A 198 3.74 -24.03 -4.04
CA PHE A 198 5.04 -24.66 -4.27
C PHE A 198 5.32 -25.80 -3.28
N GLU A 199 4.79 -25.75 -2.05
CA GLU A 199 4.92 -26.85 -1.08
C GLU A 199 4.00 -28.04 -1.39
N HIS A 200 2.92 -27.80 -2.13
CA HIS A 200 1.89 -28.79 -2.45
C HIS A 200 1.55 -28.82 -3.95
N PRO A 201 2.52 -29.17 -4.82
CA PRO A 201 2.34 -29.13 -6.28
C PRO A 201 1.21 -30.05 -6.78
N GLU A 202 0.84 -31.08 -6.02
CA GLU A 202 -0.29 -31.97 -6.30
C GLU A 202 -1.64 -31.24 -6.38
N ARG A 203 -1.77 -30.05 -5.77
CA ARG A 203 -2.98 -29.22 -5.84
C ARG A 203 -3.21 -28.62 -7.23
N LYS A 204 -2.21 -28.67 -8.12
CA LYS A 204 -2.27 -28.18 -9.52
C LYS A 204 -2.82 -26.76 -9.65
N GLN A 205 -2.59 -25.92 -8.65
CA GLN A 205 -3.01 -24.52 -8.67
C GLN A 205 -1.98 -23.72 -9.47
N PRO A 206 -2.37 -23.00 -10.53
CA PRO A 206 -1.43 -22.16 -11.26
C PRO A 206 -1.00 -20.99 -10.38
N PRO A 207 0.30 -20.65 -10.34
CA PRO A 207 0.75 -19.49 -9.60
C PRO A 207 0.21 -18.19 -10.23
N PRO A 208 -0.05 -17.14 -9.42
CA PRO A 208 -0.63 -15.89 -9.88
C PRO A 208 0.32 -15.14 -10.83
N LYS A 209 -0.22 -14.58 -11.90
CA LYS A 209 0.51 -13.75 -12.86
C LYS A 209 0.21 -12.25 -12.72
N THR A 210 -0.98 -11.93 -12.23
CA THR A 210 -1.45 -10.54 -12.04
C THR A 210 -1.68 -10.24 -10.57
N ILE A 211 -1.87 -8.96 -10.21
CA ILE A 211 -2.16 -8.62 -8.81
C ILE A 211 -3.51 -9.19 -8.40
N THR A 212 -4.52 -9.15 -9.26
CA THR A 212 -5.84 -9.66 -8.91
C THR A 212 -5.81 -11.15 -8.63
N GLN A 213 -5.03 -11.92 -9.41
CA GLN A 213 -4.81 -13.34 -9.14
C GLN A 213 -4.08 -13.57 -7.81
N LEU A 214 -3.06 -12.77 -7.52
CA LEU A 214 -2.33 -12.83 -6.25
C LEU A 214 -3.30 -12.64 -5.07
N TYR A 215 -4.10 -11.57 -5.09
CA TYR A 215 -5.04 -11.29 -4.00
C TYR A 215 -6.22 -12.29 -3.95
N SER A 216 -6.70 -12.80 -5.09
CA SER A 216 -7.66 -13.90 -5.12
C SER A 216 -7.15 -15.14 -4.41
N SER A 217 -5.92 -15.56 -4.71
CA SER A 217 -5.31 -16.73 -4.07
C SER A 217 -4.98 -16.47 -2.59
N TYR A 218 -4.51 -15.26 -2.25
CA TYR A 218 -4.28 -14.86 -0.85
C TYR A 218 -5.55 -14.96 -0.01
N ILE A 219 -6.65 -14.36 -0.48
CA ILE A 219 -7.94 -14.41 0.21
C ILE A 219 -8.49 -15.84 0.25
N TYR A 220 -8.37 -16.60 -0.84
CA TYR A 220 -8.75 -18.01 -0.85
C TYR A 220 -8.01 -18.82 0.23
N ASN A 221 -6.70 -18.64 0.38
CA ASN A 221 -5.91 -19.34 1.40
C ASN A 221 -6.39 -19.02 2.82
N ILE A 222 -6.73 -17.77 3.10
CA ILE A 222 -7.33 -17.38 4.39
C ILE A 222 -8.68 -18.07 4.57
N LEU A 223 -9.58 -17.95 3.59
CA LEU A 223 -10.94 -18.53 3.64
C LEU A 223 -10.97 -20.05 3.77
N LYS A 224 -9.92 -20.72 3.28
CA LYS A 224 -9.77 -22.18 3.35
C LYS A 224 -9.22 -22.66 4.68
N ASN A 225 -8.32 -21.89 5.30
CA ASN A 225 -7.59 -22.30 6.51
C ASN A 225 -8.24 -21.83 7.81
N HIS A 226 -9.12 -20.83 7.78
CA HIS A 226 -9.83 -20.35 8.98
C HIS A 226 -11.16 -21.10 9.20
N PRO A 227 -11.34 -21.80 10.34
CA PRO A 227 -12.55 -22.57 10.63
C PRO A 227 -13.79 -21.66 10.69
N ARG A 228 -14.90 -22.18 10.17
CA ARG A 228 -16.16 -21.44 10.05
C ARG A 228 -17.02 -21.70 11.29
N GLU A 229 -17.40 -20.65 11.99
CA GLU A 229 -18.62 -20.67 12.80
C GLU A 229 -19.83 -20.69 11.83
N SER A 230 -21.05 -20.88 12.34
CA SER A 230 -22.30 -21.16 11.59
C SER A 230 -22.69 -20.16 10.47
N GLU A 231 -21.86 -19.16 10.15
CA GLU A 231 -22.10 -18.09 9.19
C GLU A 231 -21.69 -18.46 7.75
N SER A 232 -22.42 -17.91 6.78
CA SER A 232 -22.12 -18.05 5.36
C SER A 232 -20.87 -17.22 4.99
N PRO A 233 -19.77 -17.82 4.50
CA PRO A 233 -18.57 -17.07 4.10
C PRO A 233 -18.85 -15.99 3.06
N ARG A 234 -19.82 -16.24 2.18
CA ARG A 234 -20.28 -15.29 1.17
C ARG A 234 -20.92 -14.05 1.81
N GLU A 235 -21.74 -14.23 2.82
CA GLU A 235 -22.43 -13.12 3.50
C GLU A 235 -21.46 -12.29 4.33
N VAL A 236 -20.56 -12.95 5.07
CA VAL A 236 -19.55 -12.24 5.87
C VAL A 236 -18.58 -11.48 4.96
N MET A 237 -18.14 -12.10 3.85
CA MET A 237 -17.28 -11.43 2.86
C MET A 237 -18.00 -10.26 2.17
N LEU A 238 -19.29 -10.39 1.88
CA LEU A 238 -20.08 -9.28 1.33
C LEU A 238 -20.13 -8.10 2.31
N LYS A 239 -20.51 -8.35 3.56
CA LYS A 239 -20.59 -7.29 4.59
C LYS A 239 -19.23 -6.64 4.85
N ALA A 240 -18.16 -7.44 4.96
CA ALA A 240 -16.79 -6.93 5.11
C ALA A 240 -16.34 -6.11 3.91
N GLY A 241 -16.72 -6.51 2.69
CA GLY A 241 -16.43 -5.76 1.48
C GLY A 241 -17.28 -4.51 1.28
N GLU A 242 -18.52 -4.47 1.77
CA GLU A 242 -19.32 -3.24 1.82
C GLU A 242 -18.68 -2.22 2.77
N MET A 243 -18.29 -2.66 3.97
CA MET A 243 -17.50 -1.84 4.91
C MET A 243 -16.19 -1.36 4.29
N ALA A 244 -15.45 -2.26 3.62
CA ALA A 244 -14.20 -1.92 2.94
C ALA A 244 -14.42 -0.89 1.83
N TYR A 245 -15.50 -1.03 1.05
CA TYR A 245 -15.85 -0.12 -0.03
C TYR A 245 -16.19 1.29 0.47
N GLU A 246 -16.98 1.39 1.55
CA GLU A 246 -17.21 2.67 2.24
C GLU A 246 -15.88 3.25 2.75
N GLY A 247 -15.01 2.40 3.32
CA GLY A 247 -13.68 2.82 3.72
C GLY A 247 -12.83 3.38 2.57
N VAL A 248 -12.89 2.79 1.38
CA VAL A 248 -12.22 3.33 0.18
C VAL A 248 -12.86 4.65 -0.25
N CYS A 249 -14.19 4.75 -0.18
CA CYS A 249 -14.92 5.99 -0.49
C CYS A 249 -14.50 7.12 0.45
N ASP A 250 -14.41 6.86 1.75
CA ASP A 250 -14.22 7.90 2.77
C ASP A 250 -12.75 8.04 3.21
N ARG A 251 -11.85 7.23 2.64
CA ARG A 251 -10.43 7.10 3.02
C ARG A 251 -10.23 6.63 4.47
N THR A 252 -11.18 5.83 4.96
CA THR A 252 -11.12 5.17 6.26
C THR A 252 -10.37 3.84 6.16
N ILE A 253 -9.33 3.69 6.98
CA ILE A 253 -8.49 2.49 7.06
C ILE A 253 -8.52 1.82 8.45
N VAL A 254 -9.14 2.49 9.43
CA VAL A 254 -9.34 1.98 10.79
C VAL A 254 -10.85 1.91 11.04
N PHE A 255 -11.32 0.72 11.33
CA PHE A 255 -12.73 0.40 11.58
C PHE A 255 -12.92 0.09 13.05
N ASN A 256 -13.98 0.59 13.65
CA ASN A 256 -14.27 0.40 15.05
C ASN A 256 -15.57 -0.41 15.21
N ASP A 257 -15.99 -0.71 16.44
CA ASP A 257 -17.21 -1.50 16.69
C ASP A 257 -18.48 -0.89 16.08
N ASP A 258 -18.54 0.43 15.92
CA ASP A 258 -19.67 1.12 15.30
C ASP A 258 -19.72 0.82 13.79
N HIS A 259 -18.57 0.80 13.13
CA HIS A 259 -18.46 0.42 11.71
C HIS A 259 -18.87 -1.05 11.52
N LEU A 260 -18.37 -1.96 12.37
CA LEU A 260 -18.74 -3.38 12.32
C LEU A 260 -20.24 -3.55 12.53
N SER A 261 -20.81 -2.88 13.53
CA SER A 261 -22.24 -2.95 13.84
C SER A 261 -23.11 -2.38 12.72
N HIS A 262 -22.69 -1.28 12.08
CA HIS A 262 -23.39 -0.69 10.93
C HIS A 262 -23.53 -1.69 9.77
N HIS A 263 -22.48 -2.47 9.52
CA HIS A 263 -22.43 -3.52 8.49
C HIS A 263 -22.92 -4.88 8.97
N GLN A 264 -23.49 -4.97 10.18
CA GLN A 264 -23.95 -6.22 10.79
C GLN A 264 -22.87 -7.31 10.82
N LEU A 265 -21.63 -6.89 11.03
CA LEU A 265 -20.47 -7.72 11.27
C LEU A 265 -20.26 -7.85 12.77
N GLN A 266 -19.85 -9.04 13.19
CA GLN A 266 -19.40 -9.28 14.56
C GLN A 266 -17.92 -9.66 14.51
N PRO A 267 -17.13 -9.31 15.53
CA PRO A 267 -15.78 -9.85 15.67
C PRO A 267 -15.86 -11.37 15.70
N SER A 268 -15.16 -12.02 14.78
CA SER A 268 -15.15 -13.48 14.66
C SER A 268 -13.76 -13.96 14.23
N THR A 269 -13.49 -15.25 14.46
CA THR A 269 -12.27 -15.92 13.99
C THR A 269 -12.07 -15.85 12.47
N PHE A 270 -13.17 -15.63 11.74
CA PHE A 270 -13.16 -15.41 10.31
C PHE A 270 -12.68 -14.00 9.95
N ILE A 271 -13.23 -12.96 10.60
CA ILE A 271 -12.80 -11.57 10.39
C ILE A 271 -11.34 -11.37 10.79
N SER A 272 -10.90 -11.97 11.90
CA SER A 272 -9.50 -11.89 12.34
C SER A 272 -8.52 -12.63 11.42
N GLY A 273 -9.02 -13.47 10.49
CA GLY A 273 -8.19 -14.10 9.47
C GLY A 273 -7.68 -13.14 8.39
N PHE A 274 -8.37 -12.03 8.12
CA PHE A 274 -7.97 -11.05 7.10
C PHE A 274 -7.98 -9.58 7.58
N MET A 275 -8.40 -9.33 8.82
CA MET A 275 -8.25 -8.03 9.50
C MET A 275 -7.36 -8.20 10.74
N MET A 276 -6.54 -7.18 11.01
CA MET A 276 -5.73 -7.06 12.20
C MET A 276 -6.51 -6.34 13.29
N GLU A 277 -6.49 -6.89 14.50
CA GLU A 277 -6.94 -6.21 15.70
C GLU A 277 -5.82 -5.33 16.26
N ILE A 278 -6.16 -4.07 16.53
CA ILE A 278 -5.26 -3.08 17.13
C ILE A 278 -5.92 -2.60 18.40
N LEU A 279 -5.19 -2.70 19.52
CA LEU A 279 -5.56 -2.06 20.76
C LEU A 279 -5.21 -0.58 20.68
N GLU A 280 -6.21 0.28 20.76
CA GLU A 280 -6.10 1.74 20.87
C GLU A 280 -6.49 2.16 22.30
N LYS A 281 -5.80 3.15 22.87
CA LYS A 281 -6.19 3.77 24.15
C LYS A 281 -7.25 4.84 23.91
N ASP A 282 -8.30 4.83 24.71
CA ASP A 282 -9.41 5.80 24.74
C ASP A 282 -9.74 6.18 26.20
N ASP A 283 -10.53 7.24 26.41
CA ASP A 283 -10.97 7.77 27.70
C ASP A 283 -11.59 6.68 28.61
N GLY A 284 -12.22 5.66 28.01
CA GLY A 284 -12.85 4.53 28.71
C GLY A 284 -11.95 3.32 28.93
N GLY A 285 -10.68 3.34 28.50
CA GLY A 285 -9.74 2.22 28.61
C GLY A 285 -9.12 1.82 27.28
N ARG A 286 -8.99 0.52 27.01
CA ARG A 286 -8.51 0.02 25.72
C ARG A 286 -9.69 -0.35 24.84
N ARG A 287 -9.77 0.23 23.65
CA ARG A 287 -10.72 -0.14 22.60
C ARG A 287 -10.00 -0.99 21.56
N VAL A 288 -10.68 -2.00 21.02
CA VAL A 288 -10.20 -2.75 19.86
C VAL A 288 -10.70 -2.03 18.60
N VAL A 289 -9.78 -1.74 17.70
CA VAL A 289 -10.08 -1.28 16.35
C VAL A 289 -9.49 -2.27 15.34
N TYR A 290 -10.04 -2.31 14.14
CA TYR A 290 -9.73 -3.28 13.11
C TYR A 290 -9.15 -2.56 11.90
N THR A 291 -8.13 -3.14 11.27
CA THR A 291 -7.60 -2.64 10.00
C THR A 291 -7.28 -3.80 9.08
N PHE A 292 -7.33 -3.59 7.77
CA PHE A 292 -6.77 -4.57 6.84
C PHE A 292 -5.23 -4.53 6.94
N PRO A 293 -4.52 -5.67 6.84
CA PRO A 293 -3.05 -5.70 6.91
C PRO A 293 -2.37 -4.77 5.91
N HIS A 294 -3.04 -4.48 4.79
CA HIS A 294 -2.63 -3.50 3.80
C HIS A 294 -3.86 -2.93 3.08
N LEU A 295 -3.81 -1.66 2.63
CA LEU A 295 -4.91 -0.99 1.93
C LEU A 295 -5.36 -1.76 0.68
N THR A 296 -4.45 -2.41 -0.02
CA THR A 296 -4.79 -3.17 -1.23
C THR A 296 -5.61 -4.42 -0.93
N ILE A 297 -5.54 -4.98 0.28
CA ILE A 297 -6.46 -6.04 0.72
C ILE A 297 -7.86 -5.45 0.91
N GLN A 298 -7.96 -4.27 1.53
CA GLN A 298 -9.23 -3.54 1.67
C GLN A 298 -9.85 -3.26 0.29
N GLU A 299 -9.07 -2.73 -0.65
CA GLU A 299 -9.53 -2.46 -2.02
C GLU A 299 -9.95 -3.73 -2.77
N PHE A 300 -9.24 -4.84 -2.57
CA PHE A 300 -9.60 -6.13 -3.17
C PHE A 300 -10.93 -6.65 -2.60
N VAL A 301 -11.09 -6.65 -1.28
CA VAL A 301 -12.30 -7.12 -0.60
C VAL A 301 -13.50 -6.23 -0.97
N ALA A 302 -13.28 -4.92 -1.10
CA ALA A 302 -14.27 -3.97 -1.61
C ALA A 302 -14.69 -4.28 -3.06
N ALA A 303 -13.73 -4.58 -3.95
CA ALA A 303 -13.98 -4.93 -5.33
C ALA A 303 -14.73 -6.27 -5.46
N LEU A 304 -14.35 -7.26 -4.65
CA LEU A 304 -14.99 -8.56 -4.60
C LEU A 304 -16.47 -8.47 -4.18
N ALA A 305 -16.80 -7.63 -3.19
CA ALA A 305 -18.18 -7.43 -2.76
C ALA A 305 -19.12 -6.96 -3.87
N GLN A 306 -18.62 -6.25 -4.89
CA GLN A 306 -19.42 -5.83 -6.04
C GLN A 306 -19.93 -7.02 -6.87
N TYR A 307 -19.30 -8.19 -6.75
CA TYR A 307 -19.73 -9.44 -7.35
C TYR A 307 -20.49 -10.35 -6.38
N LEU A 308 -20.52 -10.06 -5.08
CA LEU A 308 -21.19 -10.89 -4.08
C LEU A 308 -22.61 -10.40 -3.74
N THR A 309 -22.99 -9.19 -4.14
CA THR A 309 -24.30 -8.65 -3.79
C THR A 309 -25.45 -9.50 -4.36
N PRO A 310 -26.46 -9.90 -3.56
CA PRO A 310 -27.62 -10.64 -4.05
C PRO A 310 -28.62 -9.72 -4.77
N VAL A 311 -28.61 -8.43 -4.45
CA VAL A 311 -29.42 -7.42 -5.13
C VAL A 311 -28.68 -7.01 -6.40
N ARG A 312 -29.35 -7.07 -7.56
CA ARG A 312 -28.76 -6.59 -8.82
C ARG A 312 -28.45 -5.10 -8.70
N ARG A 313 -27.21 -4.76 -8.34
CA ARG A 313 -26.64 -3.43 -8.50
C ARG A 313 -26.14 -3.31 -9.93
N ASN A 314 -26.36 -2.17 -10.55
CA ASN A 314 -25.82 -1.87 -11.86
C ASN A 314 -24.32 -1.58 -11.71
N LEU A 315 -23.47 -2.60 -11.89
CA LEU A 315 -22.02 -2.45 -11.72
C LEU A 315 -21.47 -1.43 -12.73
N LEU A 316 -22.05 -1.38 -13.92
CA LEU A 316 -21.68 -0.41 -14.94
C LEU A 316 -21.87 1.04 -14.46
N GLU A 317 -22.99 1.35 -13.80
CA GLU A 317 -23.27 2.68 -13.24
C GLU A 317 -22.28 3.05 -12.13
N LEU A 318 -22.00 2.10 -11.23
CA LEU A 318 -20.98 2.26 -10.19
C LEU A 318 -19.61 2.56 -10.80
N LEU A 319 -19.19 1.77 -11.78
CA LEU A 319 -17.91 1.92 -12.49
C LEU A 319 -17.80 3.28 -13.17
N HIS A 320 -18.89 3.78 -13.77
CA HIS A 320 -18.92 5.13 -14.32
C HIS A 320 -18.77 6.19 -13.23
N GLN A 321 -19.52 6.08 -12.12
CA GLN A 321 -19.46 7.03 -11.02
C GLN A 321 -18.05 7.12 -10.42
N ILE A 322 -17.43 5.99 -10.09
CA ILE A 322 -16.12 5.98 -9.45
C ILE A 322 -15.00 6.41 -10.41
N HIS A 323 -15.12 6.13 -11.71
CA HIS A 323 -14.12 6.53 -12.70
C HIS A 323 -14.07 8.06 -12.92
N THR A 324 -15.13 8.79 -12.55
CA THR A 324 -15.09 10.26 -12.58
C THR A 324 -14.23 10.87 -11.46
N LYS A 325 -13.86 10.09 -10.44
CA LYS A 325 -13.03 10.54 -9.32
C LYS A 325 -11.56 10.57 -9.74
N ASN A 326 -10.98 11.76 -9.83
CA ASN A 326 -9.63 11.97 -10.36
C ASN A 326 -8.53 12.02 -9.28
N ASP A 327 -8.83 11.63 -8.05
CA ASP A 327 -7.90 11.68 -6.93
C ASP A 327 -7.20 10.34 -6.64
N GLY A 328 -7.24 9.44 -7.61
CA GLY A 328 -6.53 8.15 -7.61
C GLY A 328 -7.12 7.08 -6.70
N ARG A 329 -8.12 7.40 -5.85
CA ARG A 329 -8.56 6.50 -4.76
C ARG A 329 -9.15 5.16 -5.22
N PHE A 330 -9.60 5.07 -6.47
CA PHE A 330 -10.22 3.86 -7.03
C PHE A 330 -9.33 3.17 -8.09
N GLU A 331 -8.08 3.59 -8.30
CA GLU A 331 -7.24 3.01 -9.36
C GLU A 331 -6.93 1.53 -9.14
N ILE A 332 -6.58 1.14 -7.90
CA ILE A 332 -6.32 -0.26 -7.56
C ILE A 332 -7.63 -1.04 -7.40
N PHE A 333 -8.65 -0.44 -6.78
CA PHE A 333 -10.01 -1.01 -6.75
C PHE A 333 -10.50 -1.41 -8.15
N LEU A 334 -10.39 -0.51 -9.14
CA LEU A 334 -10.80 -0.77 -10.52
C LEU A 334 -10.00 -1.89 -11.17
N ARG A 335 -8.69 -2.00 -10.90
CA ARG A 335 -7.84 -3.13 -11.33
C ARG A 335 -8.43 -4.46 -10.85
N PHE A 336 -8.81 -4.54 -9.58
CA PHE A 336 -9.40 -5.73 -9.03
C PHE A 336 -10.78 -6.03 -9.61
N VAL A 337 -11.65 -5.03 -9.79
CA VAL A 337 -12.96 -5.26 -10.40
C VAL A 337 -12.81 -5.86 -11.80
N VAL A 338 -11.93 -5.32 -12.65
CA VAL A 338 -11.73 -5.87 -14.00
C VAL A 338 -11.00 -7.21 -13.98
N GLY A 339 -10.04 -7.42 -13.08
CA GLY A 339 -9.31 -8.70 -12.99
C GLY A 339 -10.19 -9.85 -12.51
N LEU A 340 -11.16 -9.57 -11.62
CA LEU A 340 -12.17 -10.54 -11.17
C LEU A 340 -13.16 -10.92 -12.26
N SER A 341 -13.27 -10.13 -13.34
CA SER A 341 -14.08 -10.48 -14.51
C SER A 341 -13.50 -11.65 -15.33
N TRP A 342 -12.26 -12.07 -15.03
CA TRP A 342 -11.66 -13.23 -15.66
C TRP A 342 -12.02 -14.53 -14.93
N PRO A 343 -12.65 -15.54 -15.60
CA PRO A 343 -13.11 -16.74 -14.93
C PRO A 343 -12.02 -17.52 -14.18
N HIS A 344 -10.77 -17.52 -14.66
CA HIS A 344 -9.69 -18.23 -13.97
C HIS A 344 -9.25 -17.54 -12.68
N THR A 345 -9.40 -16.21 -12.59
CA THR A 345 -9.06 -15.42 -11.41
C THR A 345 -10.09 -15.58 -10.29
N ALA A 346 -11.37 -15.69 -10.65
CA ALA A 346 -12.47 -15.85 -9.70
C ALA A 346 -12.69 -17.30 -9.26
N ARG A 347 -12.33 -18.29 -10.09
CA ARG A 347 -12.67 -19.72 -9.89
C ARG A 347 -12.42 -20.23 -8.47
N GLN A 348 -11.26 -19.95 -7.89
CA GLN A 348 -10.92 -20.42 -6.55
C GLN A 348 -11.83 -19.80 -5.48
N LEU A 349 -12.15 -18.52 -5.62
CA LEU A 349 -13.07 -17.83 -4.72
C LEU A 349 -14.50 -18.36 -4.86
N GLU A 350 -14.93 -18.69 -6.08
CA GLU A 350 -16.27 -19.26 -6.34
C GLU A 350 -16.48 -20.62 -5.67
N GLU A 351 -15.42 -21.40 -5.43
CA GLU A 351 -15.48 -22.64 -4.64
C GLU A 351 -16.01 -22.42 -3.21
N ILE A 352 -15.74 -21.24 -2.63
CA ILE A 352 -16.09 -20.91 -1.24
C ILE A 352 -17.26 -19.93 -1.16
N LEU A 353 -17.30 -18.95 -2.06
CA LEU A 353 -18.24 -17.82 -2.03
C LEU A 353 -19.41 -18.01 -2.99
N GLY A 354 -19.44 -19.10 -3.76
CA GLY A 354 -20.41 -19.32 -4.82
C GLY A 354 -20.10 -18.50 -6.10
N PRO A 355 -20.85 -18.75 -7.18
CA PRO A 355 -20.57 -18.16 -8.49
C PRO A 355 -20.73 -16.64 -8.49
N LEU A 356 -19.85 -15.95 -9.22
CA LEU A 356 -20.01 -14.53 -9.47
C LEU A 356 -21.07 -14.31 -10.57
N PRO A 357 -21.95 -13.29 -10.47
CA PRO A 357 -22.99 -13.06 -11.45
C PRO A 357 -22.41 -12.76 -12.84
N HIS A 358 -22.76 -13.58 -13.83
CA HIS A 358 -22.33 -13.40 -15.23
C HIS A 358 -22.66 -12.00 -15.78
N ALA A 359 -23.80 -11.42 -15.38
CA ALA A 359 -24.18 -10.07 -15.79
C ALA A 359 -23.17 -9.02 -15.31
N SER A 360 -22.71 -9.09 -14.06
CA SER A 360 -21.70 -8.18 -13.50
C SER A 360 -20.35 -8.34 -14.21
N VAL A 361 -19.96 -9.58 -14.52
CA VAL A 361 -18.75 -9.87 -15.31
C VAL A 361 -18.83 -9.20 -16.69
N CYS A 362 -19.96 -9.35 -17.40
CA CYS A 362 -20.19 -8.67 -18.68
C CYS A 362 -20.18 -7.14 -18.57
N GLU A 363 -20.78 -6.59 -17.51
CA GLU A 363 -20.80 -5.15 -17.25
C GLU A 363 -19.37 -4.59 -17.06
N ALA A 364 -18.52 -5.27 -16.30
CA ALA A 364 -17.11 -4.88 -16.13
C ALA A 364 -16.30 -4.95 -17.43
N ILE A 365 -16.47 -6.01 -18.22
CA ILE A 365 -15.82 -6.18 -19.53
C ILE A 365 -16.28 -5.09 -20.51
N SER A 366 -17.58 -4.83 -20.57
CA SER A 366 -18.17 -3.80 -21.42
C SER A 366 -17.66 -2.40 -21.05
N TRP A 367 -17.65 -2.11 -19.75
CA TRP A 367 -17.10 -0.86 -19.23
C TRP A 367 -15.63 -0.69 -19.63
N LEU A 368 -14.79 -1.71 -19.44
CA LEU A 368 -13.37 -1.65 -19.77
C LEU A 368 -13.17 -1.38 -21.26
N LYS A 369 -13.91 -2.09 -22.13
CA LYS A 369 -13.87 -1.89 -23.58
C LYS A 369 -14.07 -0.42 -23.97
N VAL A 370 -15.19 0.17 -23.51
CA VAL A 370 -15.58 1.54 -23.86
C VAL A 370 -14.55 2.56 -23.34
N ASN A 371 -14.01 2.35 -22.13
CA ASN A 371 -13.07 3.29 -21.53
C ASN A 371 -11.66 3.19 -22.13
N VAL A 372 -11.22 2.00 -22.58
CA VAL A 372 -9.97 1.87 -23.36
C VAL A 372 -10.07 2.68 -24.65
N GLU A 373 -11.13 2.47 -25.43
CA GLU A 373 -11.36 3.19 -26.70
C GLU A 373 -11.45 4.71 -26.49
N ALA A 374 -12.10 5.16 -25.41
CA ALA A 374 -12.18 6.56 -25.05
C ALA A 374 -10.81 7.14 -24.62
N ALA A 375 -10.03 6.40 -23.82
CA ALA A 375 -8.75 6.87 -23.31
C ALA A 375 -7.71 7.06 -24.43
N ILE A 376 -7.71 6.18 -25.43
CA ILE A 376 -6.85 6.30 -26.63
C ILE A 376 -7.14 7.62 -27.35
N LYS A 377 -8.42 7.91 -27.61
CA LYS A 377 -8.88 9.13 -28.30
C LYS A 377 -8.62 10.41 -27.50
N GLN A 378 -8.54 10.30 -26.17
CA GLN A 378 -8.42 11.45 -25.26
C GLN A 378 -7.02 11.63 -24.68
N SER A 379 -6.04 10.84 -25.10
CA SER A 379 -4.68 10.85 -24.54
C SER A 379 -4.01 12.22 -24.62
N GLY A 380 -4.34 13.06 -25.60
CA GLY A 380 -3.82 14.44 -25.72
C GLY A 380 -4.43 15.47 -24.77
N ARG A 381 -5.44 15.13 -23.97
CA ARG A 381 -6.09 16.04 -23.00
C ARG A 381 -5.37 16.01 -21.64
N LEU A 382 -5.60 17.03 -20.82
CA LEU A 382 -5.12 17.06 -19.44
C LEU A 382 -5.58 15.81 -18.67
N GLY A 383 -4.63 15.07 -18.08
CA GLY A 383 -4.90 13.81 -17.38
C GLY A 383 -5.19 12.60 -18.30
N GLY A 384 -5.23 12.78 -19.62
CA GLY A 384 -5.50 11.72 -20.59
C GLY A 384 -4.46 10.60 -20.57
N LYS A 385 -3.18 10.94 -20.39
CA LYS A 385 -2.08 9.98 -20.31
C LYS A 385 -2.20 9.02 -19.13
N ARG A 386 -2.51 9.54 -17.93
CA ARG A 386 -2.73 8.73 -16.73
C ARG A 386 -3.91 7.79 -16.90
N LYS A 387 -5.02 8.28 -17.49
CA LYS A 387 -6.19 7.44 -17.80
C LYS A 387 -5.85 6.34 -18.78
N LEU A 388 -5.11 6.66 -19.85
CA LEU A 388 -4.64 5.66 -20.82
C LEU A 388 -3.77 4.60 -20.15
N LEU A 389 -2.79 5.01 -19.33
CA LEU A 389 -1.94 4.07 -18.60
C LEU A 389 -2.75 3.18 -17.66
N ASN A 390 -3.71 3.74 -16.91
CA ASN A 390 -4.61 2.95 -16.07
C ASN A 390 -5.42 1.92 -16.88
N MET A 391 -5.90 2.28 -18.08
CA MET A 391 -6.56 1.32 -18.97
C MET A 391 -5.63 0.18 -19.41
N MET A 392 -4.33 0.43 -19.59
CA MET A 392 -3.35 -0.64 -19.88
C MET A 392 -3.20 -1.59 -18.70
N TYR A 393 -3.11 -1.07 -17.48
CA TYR A 393 -3.16 -1.90 -16.28
C TYR A 393 -4.44 -2.73 -16.20
N TYR A 394 -5.59 -2.15 -16.54
CA TYR A 394 -6.88 -2.84 -16.46
C TYR A 394 -7.00 -3.96 -17.52
N LEU A 395 -6.52 -3.71 -18.74
CA LEU A 395 -6.41 -4.75 -19.76
C LEU A 395 -5.47 -5.88 -19.34
N PHE A 396 -4.31 -5.55 -18.77
CA PHE A 396 -3.40 -6.53 -18.20
C PHE A 396 -4.10 -7.37 -17.12
N GLU A 397 -4.74 -6.75 -16.14
CA GLU A 397 -5.43 -7.47 -15.06
C GLU A 397 -6.59 -8.34 -15.55
N SER A 398 -7.31 -7.92 -16.60
CA SER A 398 -8.40 -8.69 -17.17
C SER A 398 -7.94 -10.02 -17.79
N GLN A 399 -6.65 -10.15 -18.15
CA GLN A 399 -6.07 -11.29 -18.86
C GLN A 399 -6.87 -11.71 -20.12
N ASN A 400 -7.69 -10.82 -20.66
CA ASN A 400 -8.59 -11.09 -21.77
C ASN A 400 -7.92 -10.64 -23.06
N SER A 401 -7.10 -11.52 -23.64
CA SER A 401 -6.36 -11.23 -24.87
C SER A 401 -7.27 -10.85 -26.04
N ARG A 402 -8.49 -11.40 -26.10
CA ARG A 402 -9.46 -11.06 -27.14
C ARG A 402 -9.98 -9.63 -26.99
N LEU A 403 -10.26 -9.19 -25.77
CA LEU A 403 -10.64 -7.81 -25.49
C LEU A 403 -9.49 -6.84 -25.83
N ALA A 404 -8.26 -7.17 -25.44
CA ALA A 404 -7.08 -6.38 -25.79
C ALA A 404 -6.91 -6.26 -27.31
N GLN A 405 -7.03 -7.36 -28.07
CA GLN A 405 -6.99 -7.35 -29.53
C GLN A 405 -8.10 -6.48 -30.14
N ILE A 406 -9.33 -6.59 -29.66
CA ILE A 406 -10.46 -5.81 -30.21
C ILE A 406 -10.29 -4.31 -29.93
N THR A 407 -9.72 -3.94 -28.79
CA THR A 407 -9.59 -2.53 -28.37
C THR A 407 -8.30 -1.87 -28.85
N LEU A 408 -7.21 -2.64 -28.97
CA LEU A 408 -5.88 -2.13 -29.31
C LEU A 408 -5.34 -2.60 -30.66
N GLY A 409 -5.87 -3.67 -31.24
CA GLY A 409 -5.32 -4.30 -32.45
C GLY A 409 -5.34 -3.40 -33.70
N ALA A 410 -6.24 -2.41 -33.73
CA ALA A 410 -6.36 -1.44 -34.83
C ALA A 410 -5.92 -0.01 -34.43
N VAL A 411 -5.14 0.13 -33.36
CA VAL A 411 -4.70 1.45 -32.91
C VAL A 411 -3.52 1.94 -33.75
N GLU A 412 -3.75 3.01 -34.50
CA GLU A 412 -2.70 3.68 -35.28
C GLU A 412 -1.65 4.31 -34.36
N THR A 413 -2.09 5.12 -33.39
CA THR A 413 -1.18 5.90 -32.53
C THR A 413 -1.49 5.72 -31.05
N LEU A 414 -0.47 5.35 -30.28
CA LEU A 414 -0.45 5.41 -28.82
C LEU A 414 0.53 6.48 -28.37
N ASP A 415 0.00 7.52 -27.76
CA ASP A 415 0.79 8.65 -27.28
C ASP A 415 0.78 8.68 -25.75
N ILE A 416 1.94 8.47 -25.14
CA ILE A 416 2.20 8.52 -23.69
C ILE A 416 3.19 9.66 -23.36
N ARG A 417 3.51 10.52 -24.33
CA ARG A 417 4.54 11.55 -24.21
C ARG A 417 4.37 12.43 -22.98
N GLY A 418 5.49 12.73 -22.32
CA GLY A 418 5.57 13.63 -21.17
C GLY A 418 5.00 13.04 -19.87
N PHE A 419 4.68 11.74 -19.85
CA PHE A 419 4.28 11.04 -18.64
C PHE A 419 5.43 10.17 -18.15
N THR A 420 5.93 10.43 -16.94
CA THR A 420 7.00 9.63 -16.33
C THR A 420 6.55 8.18 -16.16
N LEU A 421 7.25 7.26 -16.81
CA LEU A 421 7.04 5.82 -16.70
C LEU A 421 8.09 5.23 -15.78
N ASN A 422 7.64 4.40 -14.84
CA ASN A 422 8.53 3.59 -14.01
C ASN A 422 8.71 2.18 -14.64
N PRO A 423 9.61 1.34 -14.10
CA PRO A 423 9.84 0.01 -14.62
C PRO A 423 8.58 -0.88 -14.66
N LEU A 424 7.66 -0.73 -13.71
CA LEU A 424 6.40 -1.49 -13.69
C LEU A 424 5.47 -1.07 -14.83
N ASP A 425 5.35 0.22 -15.10
CA ASP A 425 4.56 0.75 -16.21
C ASP A 425 5.04 0.18 -17.55
N CYS A 426 6.36 0.13 -17.73
CA CYS A 426 7.00 -0.42 -18.92
C CYS A 426 6.72 -1.92 -19.11
N ALA A 427 6.75 -2.71 -18.03
CA ALA A 427 6.42 -4.14 -18.07
C ALA A 427 4.95 -4.38 -18.46
N VAL A 428 4.02 -3.59 -17.90
CA VAL A 428 2.60 -3.68 -18.21
C VAL A 428 2.31 -3.27 -19.65
N LEU A 429 2.88 -2.15 -20.11
CA LEU A 429 2.79 -1.72 -21.51
C LEU A 429 3.33 -2.81 -22.42
N SER A 430 4.52 -3.33 -22.15
CA SER A 430 5.12 -4.41 -22.93
C SER A 430 4.19 -5.62 -23.07
N HIS A 431 3.55 -6.05 -21.99
CA HIS A 431 2.63 -7.19 -22.04
C HIS A 431 1.39 -6.90 -22.90
N VAL A 432 0.79 -5.73 -22.72
CA VAL A 432 -0.44 -5.34 -23.42
C VAL A 432 -0.18 -5.11 -24.91
N LEU A 433 0.91 -4.43 -25.25
CA LEU A 433 1.27 -4.13 -26.64
C LEU A 433 1.63 -5.38 -27.45
N GLN A 434 2.17 -6.43 -26.81
CA GLN A 434 2.40 -7.72 -27.48
C GLN A 434 1.10 -8.37 -27.98
N LEU A 435 -0.05 -7.99 -27.43
CA LEU A 435 -1.37 -8.47 -27.87
C LEU A 435 -1.92 -7.70 -29.07
N CYS A 436 -1.28 -6.59 -29.46
CA CYS A 436 -1.64 -5.84 -30.66
C CYS A 436 -1.15 -6.54 -31.94
N ASP A 437 -1.85 -6.31 -33.05
CA ASP A 437 -1.40 -6.79 -34.36
C ASP A 437 -0.23 -5.93 -34.86
N THR A 438 -0.46 -4.62 -35.01
CA THR A 438 0.57 -3.64 -35.34
C THR A 438 0.17 -2.27 -34.77
N ILE A 439 1.15 -1.50 -34.31
CA ILE A 439 1.00 -0.13 -33.81
C ILE A 439 1.80 0.75 -34.77
N GLU A 440 1.16 1.69 -35.46
CA GLU A 440 1.89 2.54 -36.43
C GLU A 440 2.87 3.46 -35.69
N ASN A 441 2.40 4.12 -34.62
CA ASN A 441 3.19 5.09 -33.88
C ASN A 441 3.06 4.90 -32.36
N LEU A 442 4.16 4.58 -31.69
CA LEU A 442 4.27 4.63 -30.23
C LEU A 442 5.16 5.81 -29.82
N ASP A 443 4.56 6.79 -29.11
CA ASP A 443 5.27 7.99 -28.65
C ASP A 443 5.46 7.97 -27.13
N LEU A 444 6.72 7.76 -26.72
CA LEU A 444 7.22 7.75 -25.35
C LEU A 444 8.21 8.91 -25.10
N GLY A 445 8.11 10.00 -25.87
CA GLY A 445 9.00 11.15 -25.69
C GLY A 445 8.88 11.75 -24.27
N ASN A 446 10.01 12.10 -23.65
CA ASN A 446 10.04 12.67 -22.30
C ASN A 446 9.35 11.81 -21.21
N CYS A 447 9.34 10.48 -21.35
CA CYS A 447 8.75 9.57 -20.36
C CYS A 447 9.73 9.07 -19.30
N ASN A 448 10.92 9.68 -19.17
CA ASN A 448 11.98 9.26 -18.25
C ASN A 448 12.46 7.82 -18.46
N ILE A 449 12.73 7.46 -19.71
CA ILE A 449 13.09 6.09 -20.08
C ILE A 449 14.60 5.88 -19.93
N GLY A 450 14.99 5.00 -19.01
CA GLY A 450 16.36 4.52 -18.81
C GLY A 450 16.59 3.13 -19.42
N ALA A 451 17.73 2.52 -19.06
CA ALA A 451 18.13 1.21 -19.59
C ALA A 451 17.19 0.07 -19.13
N GLU A 452 16.77 0.09 -17.86
CA GLU A 452 15.86 -0.90 -17.29
C GLU A 452 14.46 -0.81 -17.94
N GLU A 453 13.95 0.41 -18.12
CA GLU A 453 12.66 0.65 -18.77
C GLU A 453 12.64 0.16 -20.22
N ILE A 454 13.69 0.45 -21.00
CA ILE A 454 13.81 -0.06 -22.37
C ILE A 454 13.84 -1.58 -22.38
N GLN A 455 14.66 -2.20 -21.52
CA GLN A 455 14.79 -3.66 -21.47
C GLN A 455 13.42 -4.34 -21.29
N ARG A 456 12.54 -3.75 -20.48
CA ARG A 456 11.18 -4.26 -20.27
C ARG A 456 10.25 -4.03 -21.46
N LEU A 457 10.46 -2.96 -22.23
CA LEU A 457 9.67 -2.65 -23.43
C LEU A 457 10.07 -3.49 -24.65
N VAL A 458 11.33 -3.95 -24.75
CA VAL A 458 11.89 -4.70 -25.90
C VAL A 458 10.94 -5.77 -26.46
N PRO A 459 10.32 -6.65 -25.64
CA PRO A 459 9.42 -7.68 -26.15
C PRO A 459 8.26 -7.16 -26.99
N ALA A 460 7.80 -5.92 -26.78
CA ALA A 460 6.71 -5.32 -27.53
C ALA A 460 7.16 -4.46 -28.72
N LEU A 461 8.43 -4.04 -28.80
CA LEU A 461 8.85 -3.04 -29.78
C LEU A 461 8.69 -3.52 -31.23
N HIS A 462 8.78 -4.83 -31.47
CA HIS A 462 8.55 -5.41 -32.80
C HIS A 462 7.11 -5.23 -33.32
N LYS A 463 6.17 -4.82 -32.45
CA LYS A 463 4.79 -4.47 -32.82
C LYS A 463 4.66 -3.04 -33.34
N CYS A 464 5.66 -2.18 -33.11
CA CYS A 464 5.61 -0.76 -33.43
C CYS A 464 6.31 -0.49 -34.77
N GLN A 465 5.68 0.20 -35.72
CA GLN A 465 6.36 0.64 -36.96
C GLN A 465 7.26 1.84 -36.70
N GLN A 466 6.82 2.77 -35.86
CA GLN A 466 7.59 3.92 -35.41
C GLN A 466 7.58 4.00 -33.88
N LEU A 467 8.77 4.14 -33.30
CA LEU A 467 8.96 4.41 -31.87
C LEU A 467 9.67 5.75 -31.70
N ARG A 468 9.06 6.67 -30.94
CA ARG A 468 9.69 7.93 -30.50
C ARG A 468 9.94 7.89 -29.01
N PHE A 469 11.18 8.13 -28.58
CA PHE A 469 11.53 8.18 -27.16
C PHE A 469 12.79 9.03 -26.94
N VAL A 470 12.98 9.45 -25.69
CA VAL A 470 14.20 10.14 -25.26
C VAL A 470 14.85 9.27 -24.19
N LEU A 471 16.09 8.84 -24.45
CA LEU A 471 16.90 8.12 -23.48
C LEU A 471 17.53 9.11 -22.51
N ILE A 472 17.44 8.77 -21.23
CA ILE A 472 18.22 9.43 -20.19
C ILE A 472 19.40 8.51 -19.91
N ASP A 473 20.59 8.89 -20.37
CA ASP A 473 21.83 8.28 -19.91
C ASP A 473 22.49 9.18 -18.85
N GLY A 474 23.35 8.60 -17.99
CA GLY A 474 24.02 9.32 -16.90
C GLY A 474 24.93 10.49 -17.35
N TYR A 475 24.91 10.84 -18.64
CA TYR A 475 25.67 11.91 -19.27
C TYR A 475 24.78 12.91 -20.07
N GLY A 476 23.45 12.74 -20.14
CA GLY A 476 22.54 13.68 -20.78
C GLY A 476 21.29 13.07 -21.43
N GLN A 477 20.51 13.89 -22.15
CA GLN A 477 19.37 13.46 -22.96
C GLN A 477 19.83 13.12 -24.38
N LYS A 478 19.51 11.91 -24.87
CA LYS A 478 19.68 11.52 -26.28
C LYS A 478 18.34 11.20 -26.91
N PHE A 479 18.06 11.84 -28.04
CA PHE A 479 16.90 11.52 -28.87
C PHE A 479 17.16 10.21 -29.62
N GLY A 480 16.27 9.24 -29.46
CA GLY A 480 16.29 7.98 -30.20
C GLY A 480 15.05 7.88 -31.09
N GLU A 481 15.26 7.77 -32.41
CA GLU A 481 14.24 7.26 -33.32
C GLU A 481 14.62 5.80 -33.63
N TYR A 482 13.70 4.88 -33.37
CA TYR A 482 13.91 3.46 -33.67
C TYR A 482 12.83 3.00 -34.66
N GLN A 483 13.29 2.46 -35.79
CA GLN A 483 12.47 1.73 -36.76
C GLN A 483 12.91 0.26 -36.71
N PRO A 484 12.09 -0.66 -36.20
CA PRO A 484 12.38 -2.09 -36.35
C PRO A 484 12.27 -2.46 -37.84
N VAL A 485 13.25 -3.22 -38.33
CA VAL A 485 13.25 -3.83 -39.67
C VAL A 485 12.31 -5.04 -39.70
#